data_AF-A0AAP0RL55-F1
#
_entry.id   AF-A0AAP0RL55-F1
#
_cell.length_a   1.000
_cell.length_b   1.000
_cell.length_c   1.000
_cell.angle_alpha   90.00
_cell.angle_beta   90.00
_cell.angle_gamma   90.00
#
_symmetry.space_group_name_H-M   'P 1'
#
loop_
_entity.id
_entity.type
_entity.pdbx_description
1 polymer ?
#
loop_
_entity_poly.entity_id
_entity_poly.type
_entity_poly.pdbx_seq_one_letter_code
_entity_poly.pdbx_strand_id
1 'polypeptide(L)'
;MFTKAVIVLLMSLLIWAYQMTQPPPTKICGVPNGPPVTSRRIRLSDGRYLAYRERGVAKENSNYKIIIVHGFDNSKDMVLAASQELIGELGIYFLSFDRAGYGESDPNTKRSCEE
;
A
#
# COMPACT_ATOMS: atom_id res chain seq x y z
N MET A 1 5.88 45.17 -22.11
CA MET A 1 5.15 44.00 -22.67
C MET A 1 6.05 42.76 -22.76
N PHE A 2 7.28 42.88 -23.28
CA PHE A 2 8.24 41.78 -23.41
C PHE A 2 8.57 41.05 -22.08
N THR A 3 8.89 41.77 -21.00
CA THR A 3 9.20 41.16 -19.69
C THR A 3 8.04 40.34 -19.13
N LYS A 4 6.80 40.79 -19.33
CA LYS A 4 5.60 40.05 -18.91
C LYS A 4 5.45 38.74 -19.70
N ALA A 5 5.71 38.77 -21.01
CA ALA A 5 5.66 37.58 -21.86
C ALA A 5 6.74 36.55 -21.46
N VAL A 6 7.95 37.01 -21.15
CA VAL A 6 9.04 36.14 -20.67
C VAL A 6 8.68 35.48 -19.35
N ILE A 7 8.11 36.21 -18.39
CA ILE A 7 7.68 35.65 -17.10
C ILE A 7 6.59 34.58 -17.30
N VAL A 8 5.60 34.83 -18.16
CA VAL A 8 4.53 33.84 -18.44
C VAL A 8 5.10 32.57 -19.06
N LEU A 9 6.04 32.70 -20.00
CA LEU A 9 6.71 31.55 -20.61
C LEU A 9 7.53 30.73 -19.60
N LEU A 10 8.27 31.40 -18.71
CA LEU A 10 9.03 30.71 -17.67
C LEU A 10 8.11 29.98 -16.69
N MET A 11 7.01 30.61 -16.26
CA MET A 11 6.02 29.98 -15.38
C MET A 11 5.33 28.77 -16.03
N SER A 12 4.97 28.87 -17.32
CA SER A 12 4.34 27.74 -18.02
C SER A 12 5.31 26.57 -18.20
N LEU A 13 6.59 26.85 -18.51
CA LEU A 13 7.63 25.83 -18.59
C LEU A 13 7.88 25.15 -17.24
N LEU A 14 7.88 25.92 -16.14
CA LEU A 14 8.01 25.38 -14.78
C LEU A 14 6.83 24.49 -14.39
N ILE A 15 5.59 24.90 -14.68
CA ILE A 15 4.39 24.09 -14.42
C ILE A 15 4.44 22.80 -15.24
N TRP A 16 4.82 22.89 -16.52
CA TRP A 16 4.95 21.73 -17.38
C TRP A 16 6.03 20.77 -16.88
N ALA A 17 7.21 21.27 -16.52
CA ALA A 17 8.26 20.46 -15.92
C ALA A 17 7.80 19.80 -14.60
N TYR A 18 7.09 20.53 -13.74
CA TYR A 18 6.54 19.97 -12.51
C TYR A 18 5.54 18.83 -12.80
N GLN A 19 4.61 19.01 -13.73
CA GLN A 19 3.66 17.96 -14.12
C GLN A 19 4.37 16.71 -14.66
N MET A 20 5.47 16.87 -15.39
CA MET A 20 6.27 15.74 -15.88
C MET A 20 6.99 14.96 -14.76
N THR A 21 7.20 15.58 -13.59
CA THR A 21 7.74 14.89 -12.41
C THR A 21 6.68 14.18 -11.56
N GLN A 22 5.39 14.50 -11.77
CA GLN A 22 4.32 13.85 -11.03
C GLN A 22 4.08 12.44 -11.61
N PRO A 23 4.05 11.39 -10.77
CA PRO A 23 3.71 10.07 -11.24
C PRO A 23 2.27 10.05 -11.77
N PRO A 24 1.94 9.15 -12.73
CA PRO A 24 0.57 8.96 -13.15
C PRO A 24 -0.29 8.55 -11.93
N PRO A 25 -1.59 8.90 -11.91
CA PRO A 25 -2.50 8.46 -10.86
C PRO A 25 -2.42 6.95 -10.65
N THR A 26 -2.37 6.52 -9.39
CA THR A 26 -2.32 5.09 -9.06
C THR A 26 -3.57 4.39 -9.58
N LYS A 27 -3.38 3.27 -10.29
CA LYS A 27 -4.49 2.44 -10.75
C LYS A 27 -4.92 1.52 -9.62
N ILE A 28 -6.17 1.62 -9.21
CA ILE A 28 -6.75 0.76 -8.17
C ILE A 28 -6.78 -0.69 -8.70
N CYS A 29 -6.34 -1.64 -7.89
CA CYS A 29 -6.40 -3.05 -8.27
C CYS A 29 -7.86 -3.54 -8.29
N GLY A 30 -8.24 -4.30 -9.32
CA GLY A 30 -9.56 -4.90 -9.44
C GLY A 30 -10.66 -4.01 -10.03
N VAL A 31 -10.35 -2.78 -10.46
CA VAL A 31 -11.27 -1.94 -11.23
C VAL A 31 -11.07 -2.13 -12.75
N PRO A 32 -12.02 -1.75 -13.62
CA PRO A 32 -11.83 -1.80 -15.06
C PRO A 32 -10.55 -1.08 -15.49
N ASN A 33 -9.71 -1.73 -16.32
CA ASN A 33 -8.38 -1.26 -16.76
C ASN A 33 -7.33 -1.08 -15.64
N GLY A 34 -7.62 -1.54 -14.42
CA GLY A 34 -6.67 -1.63 -13.32
C GLY A 34 -5.92 -2.98 -13.30
N PRO A 35 -4.83 -3.08 -12.52
CA PRO A 35 -4.17 -4.36 -12.27
C PRO A 35 -5.14 -5.38 -11.65
N PRO A 36 -4.97 -6.68 -11.91
CA PRO A 36 -5.78 -7.70 -11.25
C PRO A 36 -5.47 -7.76 -9.75
N VAL A 37 -6.45 -8.19 -8.97
CA VAL A 37 -6.23 -8.55 -7.56
C VAL A 37 -5.76 -10.00 -7.52
N THR A 38 -4.63 -10.24 -6.88
CA THR A 38 -4.02 -11.58 -6.76
C THR A 38 -3.96 -12.07 -5.32
N SER A 39 -4.07 -11.17 -4.36
CA SER A 39 -3.92 -11.45 -2.93
C SER A 39 -5.26 -11.73 -2.25
N ARG A 40 -5.21 -12.41 -1.11
CA ARG A 40 -6.37 -12.50 -0.21
C ARG A 40 -6.70 -11.10 0.30
N ARG A 41 -8.00 -10.80 0.38
CA ARG A 41 -8.49 -9.53 0.90
C ARG A 41 -9.60 -9.74 1.92
N ILE A 42 -9.66 -8.84 2.89
CA ILE A 42 -10.75 -8.77 3.86
C ILE A 42 -11.59 -7.52 3.57
N ARG A 43 -12.91 -7.67 3.55
CA ARG A 43 -13.84 -6.55 3.38
C ARG A 43 -14.10 -5.90 4.75
N LEU A 44 -13.95 -4.58 4.80
CA LEU A 44 -14.25 -3.75 5.95
C LEU A 44 -15.73 -3.38 6.00
N SER A 45 -16.19 -2.88 7.14
CA SER A 45 -17.58 -2.47 7.35
C SER A 45 -18.02 -1.31 6.43
N ASP A 46 -17.08 -0.47 6.00
CA ASP A 46 -17.31 0.63 5.05
C ASP A 46 -17.22 0.20 3.57
N GLY A 47 -17.09 -1.11 3.32
CA GLY A 47 -17.08 -1.70 1.98
C GLY A 47 -15.71 -1.80 1.33
N ARG A 48 -14.67 -1.15 1.88
CA ARG A 48 -13.29 -1.22 1.37
C ARG A 48 -12.67 -2.60 1.60
N TYR A 49 -11.67 -2.94 0.80
CA TYR A 49 -10.86 -4.15 0.95
C TYR A 49 -9.45 -3.85 1.45
N LEU A 50 -8.96 -4.65 2.40
CA LEU A 50 -7.54 -4.70 2.74
C LEU A 50 -6.92 -6.01 2.26
N ALA A 51 -5.83 -5.91 1.49
CA ALA A 51 -5.03 -7.05 1.10
C ALA A 51 -4.12 -7.50 2.24
N TYR A 52 -4.07 -8.81 2.49
CA TYR A 52 -3.29 -9.38 3.57
C TYR A 52 -2.59 -10.67 3.15
N ARG A 53 -1.58 -11.05 3.94
CA ARG A 53 -0.84 -12.29 3.81
C ARG A 53 -0.66 -12.92 5.19
N GLU A 54 -0.85 -14.23 5.23
CA GLU A 54 -0.67 -15.05 6.42
C GLU A 54 0.59 -15.90 6.27
N ARG A 55 1.35 -16.04 7.37
CA ARG A 55 2.57 -16.87 7.44
C ARG A 55 2.74 -17.48 8.82
N GLY A 56 3.61 -18.47 8.93
CA GLY A 56 3.84 -19.23 10.15
C GLY A 56 2.85 -20.40 10.28
N VAL A 57 2.52 -20.76 11.52
CA VAL A 57 1.58 -21.87 11.78
C VAL A 57 0.13 -21.45 11.52
N ALA A 58 -0.78 -22.42 11.40
CA ALA A 58 -2.21 -22.14 11.27
C ALA A 58 -2.73 -21.32 12.47
N LYS A 59 -3.59 -20.33 12.21
CA LYS A 59 -4.11 -19.39 13.22
C LYS A 59 -4.86 -20.10 14.35
N GLU A 60 -5.46 -21.24 14.05
CA GLU A 60 -6.25 -22.06 14.96
C GLU A 60 -5.35 -22.80 15.97
N ASN A 61 -4.09 -23.06 15.58
CA ASN A 61 -3.12 -23.84 16.35
C ASN A 61 -1.96 -22.97 16.88
N SER A 62 -2.02 -21.65 16.72
CA SER A 62 -0.94 -20.74 17.12
C SER A 62 -0.99 -20.41 18.60
N ASN A 63 0.17 -20.42 19.28
CA ASN A 63 0.34 -19.86 20.62
C ASN A 63 0.32 -18.32 20.60
N TYR A 64 0.86 -17.73 19.54
CA TYR A 64 0.97 -16.28 19.37
C TYR A 64 0.41 -15.83 18.02
N LYS A 65 -0.36 -14.74 18.03
CA LYS A 65 -0.93 -14.12 16.83
C LYS A 65 -0.42 -12.69 16.70
N ILE A 66 0.40 -12.44 15.69
CA ILE A 66 1.08 -11.16 15.51
C ILE A 66 0.60 -10.52 14.21
N ILE A 67 0.06 -9.31 14.32
CA ILE A 67 -0.29 -8.47 13.18
C ILE A 67 0.89 -7.53 12.91
N ILE A 68 1.38 -7.52 11.68
CA ILE A 68 2.53 -6.73 11.27
C ILE A 68 2.06 -5.60 10.35
N VAL A 69 2.37 -4.39 10.78
CA VAL A 69 2.28 -3.19 9.96
C VAL A 69 3.63 -2.97 9.29
N HIS A 70 3.67 -2.98 7.97
CA HIS A 70 4.92 -2.79 7.24
C HIS A 70 5.39 -1.34 7.24
N GLY A 71 6.71 -1.18 7.19
CA GLY A 71 7.37 0.12 7.04
C GLY A 71 7.24 0.71 5.63
N PHE A 72 7.89 1.85 5.43
CA PHE A 72 8.05 2.45 4.10
C PHE A 72 8.81 1.51 3.15
N ASP A 73 8.50 1.61 1.86
CA ASP A 73 9.09 0.79 0.78
C ASP A 73 8.96 -0.73 0.97
N ASN A 74 7.88 -1.15 1.64
CA ASN A 74 7.58 -2.55 1.88
C ASN A 74 6.08 -2.81 1.70
N SER A 75 5.63 -4.04 1.82
CA SER A 75 4.23 -4.45 1.67
C SER A 75 3.87 -5.57 2.65
N LYS A 76 2.65 -6.11 2.57
CA LYS A 76 2.27 -7.37 3.22
C LYS A 76 3.22 -8.53 2.87
N ASP A 77 3.98 -8.43 1.79
CA ASP A 77 4.89 -9.47 1.33
C ASP A 77 6.29 -9.40 1.96
N MET A 78 6.51 -8.49 2.92
CA MET A 78 7.80 -8.34 3.62
C MET A 78 8.39 -9.66 4.06
N VAL A 79 9.70 -9.81 4.00
CA VAL A 79 10.40 -10.96 4.58
C VAL A 79 10.71 -10.66 6.05
N LEU A 80 10.34 -11.59 6.94
CA LEU A 80 10.68 -11.50 8.35
C LEU A 80 12.02 -12.20 8.59
N ALA A 81 12.90 -11.56 9.35
CA ALA A 81 14.18 -12.12 9.77
C ALA A 81 14.02 -13.12 10.94
N ALA A 82 13.07 -14.06 10.81
CA ALA A 82 12.85 -15.15 11.76
C ALA A 82 12.91 -16.48 11.01
N SER A 83 13.64 -17.45 11.55
CA SER A 83 13.75 -18.78 10.94
C SER A 83 12.40 -19.50 11.02
N GLN A 84 12.09 -20.33 10.00
CA GLN A 84 10.86 -21.11 10.01
C GLN A 84 10.81 -22.10 11.19
N GLU A 85 11.97 -22.59 11.62
CA GLU A 85 12.12 -23.45 12.80
C GLU A 85 11.65 -22.74 14.08
N LEU A 86 12.16 -21.54 14.35
CA LEU A 86 11.76 -20.75 15.53
C LEU A 86 10.27 -20.37 15.49
N ILE A 87 9.76 -20.01 14.32
CA ILE A 87 8.34 -19.70 14.12
C ILE A 87 7.46 -20.91 14.43
N GLY A 88 7.90 -22.10 14.00
CA GLY A 88 7.21 -23.36 14.26
C GLY A 88 7.26 -23.76 15.72
N GLU A 89 8.45 -23.73 16.35
CA GLU A 89 8.66 -24.09 17.75
C GLU A 89 7.83 -23.21 18.69
N LEU A 90 7.83 -21.90 18.46
CA LEU A 90 7.04 -20.95 19.24
C LEU A 90 5.55 -20.99 18.88
N GLY A 91 5.17 -21.61 17.76
CA GLY A 91 3.80 -21.67 17.28
C GLY A 91 3.24 -20.29 16.92
N ILE A 92 3.99 -19.50 16.16
CA ILE A 92 3.62 -18.11 15.82
C ILE A 92 2.85 -18.06 14.50
N TYR A 93 1.70 -17.38 14.51
CA TYR A 93 0.97 -16.96 13.32
C TYR A 93 1.22 -15.47 13.07
N PHE A 94 1.58 -15.14 11.83
CA PHE A 94 1.75 -13.78 11.35
C PHE A 94 0.66 -13.41 10.36
N LEU A 95 0.11 -12.20 10.51
CA LEU A 95 -0.69 -11.55 9.49
C LEU A 95 -0.07 -10.20 9.16
N SER A 96 0.32 -10.00 7.91
CA SER A 96 0.76 -8.71 7.38
C SER A 96 -0.28 -8.20 6.39
N PHE A 97 -0.48 -6.89 6.31
CA PHE A 97 -1.48 -6.30 5.42
C PHE A 97 -0.97 -5.03 4.76
N ASP A 98 -1.43 -4.77 3.54
CA ASP A 98 -1.13 -3.53 2.82
C ASP A 98 -1.98 -2.41 3.42
N ARG A 99 -1.35 -1.28 3.77
CA ARG A 99 -2.06 -0.10 4.28
C ARG A 99 -3.05 0.43 3.23
N ALA A 100 -4.05 1.20 3.67
CA ALA A 100 -5.05 1.76 2.76
C ALA A 100 -4.39 2.55 1.61
N GLY A 101 -4.76 2.24 0.37
CA GLY A 101 -4.19 2.84 -0.84
C GLY A 101 -2.81 2.32 -1.24
N TYR A 102 -2.29 1.31 -0.54
CA TYR A 102 -1.03 0.65 -0.87
C TYR A 102 -1.28 -0.75 -1.43
N GLY A 103 -0.43 -1.21 -2.34
CA GLY A 103 -0.51 -2.54 -2.94
C GLY A 103 -1.90 -2.84 -3.51
N GLU A 104 -2.53 -3.91 -3.02
CA GLU A 104 -3.87 -4.32 -3.45
C GLU A 104 -4.99 -3.92 -2.46
N SER A 105 -4.69 -3.04 -1.50
CA SER A 105 -5.68 -2.48 -0.56
C SER A 105 -6.35 -1.25 -1.13
N ASP A 106 -7.66 -1.12 -0.89
CA ASP A 106 -8.43 0.03 -1.33
C ASP A 106 -7.97 1.31 -0.61
N PRO A 107 -7.99 2.47 -1.29
CA PRO A 107 -7.73 3.76 -0.66
C PRO A 107 -8.81 4.08 0.38
N ASN A 108 -8.41 4.79 1.45
CA ASN A 108 -9.35 5.36 2.41
C ASN A 108 -9.42 6.87 2.22
N THR A 109 -10.39 7.34 1.45
CA THR A 109 -10.59 8.77 1.16
C THR A 109 -10.97 9.59 2.39
N LYS A 110 -11.39 8.95 3.49
CA LYS A 110 -11.71 9.61 4.77
C LYS A 110 -10.48 9.83 5.66
N ARG A 111 -9.31 9.31 5.27
CA ARG A 111 -8.03 9.62 5.93
C ARG A 111 -7.18 10.46 4.99
N SER A 112 -6.99 11.72 5.34
CA SER A 112 -5.89 12.54 4.85
C SER A 112 -4.66 12.34 5.74
N CYS A 113 -3.47 12.63 5.20
CA CYS A 113 -2.27 12.85 6.03
C CYS A 113 -2.29 14.23 6.71
N GLU A 114 -3.32 15.02 6.44
CA GLU A 114 -3.62 16.28 7.11
C GLU A 114 -4.49 15.94 8.33
N GLU A 115 -3.97 16.24 9.52
CA GLU A 115 -4.73 16.31 10.78
C GLU A 115 -5.63 17.55 10.81
#